data_AF-E3FY14-F1
#
_entry.id   AF-E3FY14-F1
#
_cell.length_a   1.000
_cell.length_b   1.000
_cell.length_c   1.000
_cell.angle_alpha   90.00
_cell.angle_beta   90.00
_cell.angle_gamma   90.00
#
_symmetry.space_group_name_H-M   'P 1'
#
loop_
_entity.id
_entity.type
_entity.pdbx_description
1 polymer ?
#
loop_
_entity_poly.entity_id
_entity_poly.type
_entity_poly.pdbx_seq_one_letter_code
_entity_poly.pdbx_strand_id
1 'polypeptide(L)'
;MEAFSLMVDWTPKPNLTVDLKRLSLSAEEGFVLSRLDGGTAASHLPALTGLPPERLRAILDRLVEQGAIQPAPVSSEQRTAPAPASRDSTEDPLPEPEPPATAEAEPEDEEPPDAQGNFRQLFETRLHPLAENERKARAHLAEEPELSAFCFDPVPAVLKALLDNPRVGLAHARLIARHHRHPAGLEAVCARAAFAADGGVRRWLARNPQLPGGLFRRLWNSRRLMELHKVTVDRDIPEGTRRTAREMLRQRFSNGPSEEKVELILHTEGRCLLSLSGLPVDGKTTALLCGRPYRSPLLIQNIARWSAAPPALIAHLLKQDAVKRQPQLRMLLGRHPHAPSDARKTED
;
A
#
# COMPACT_ATOMS: atom_id res chain seq x y z
N MET A 1 21.91 -29.02 16.84
CA MET A 1 20.56 -28.45 17.05
C MET A 1 20.59 -26.93 17.33
N GLU A 2 21.75 -26.31 17.57
CA GLU A 2 21.89 -24.85 17.76
C GLU A 2 21.90 -24.04 16.45
N ALA A 3 22.28 -24.65 15.32
CA ALA A 3 22.46 -23.97 14.03
C ALA A 3 21.15 -23.67 13.25
N PHE A 4 20.00 -24.14 13.74
CA PHE A 4 18.68 -23.80 13.17
C PHE A 4 18.12 -22.50 13.75
N SER A 5 18.61 -22.08 14.94
CA SER A 5 18.07 -20.92 15.66
C SER A 5 18.61 -19.59 15.15
N LEU A 6 19.85 -19.55 14.62
CA LEU A 6 20.52 -18.29 14.22
C LEU A 6 20.04 -17.69 12.90
N MET A 7 19.29 -18.42 12.06
CA MET A 7 18.78 -17.89 10.79
C MET A 7 17.43 -17.17 10.92
N VAL A 8 16.70 -17.35 12.03
CA VAL A 8 15.32 -16.82 12.12
C VAL A 8 15.33 -15.28 12.26
N ASP A 9 16.35 -14.72 12.92
CA ASP A 9 16.40 -13.29 13.26
C ASP A 9 17.58 -12.52 12.63
N TRP A 10 18.48 -13.17 11.89
CA TRP A 10 19.60 -12.47 11.26
C TRP A 10 19.14 -11.66 10.04
N THR A 11 19.47 -10.36 10.04
CA THR A 11 19.20 -9.44 8.91
C THR A 11 20.50 -9.21 8.13
N PRO A 12 20.73 -9.91 7.00
CA PRO A 12 21.95 -9.76 6.22
C PRO A 12 22.05 -8.35 5.60
N LYS A 13 23.19 -7.69 5.83
CA LYS A 13 23.47 -6.34 5.34
C LYS A 13 24.62 -6.35 4.33
N PRO A 14 24.45 -5.74 3.14
CA PRO A 14 25.54 -5.59 2.18
C PRO A 14 26.71 -4.82 2.79
N ASN A 15 27.92 -5.28 2.52
CA ASN A 15 29.13 -4.60 2.95
C ASN A 15 29.52 -3.51 1.94
N LEU A 16 29.13 -2.27 2.22
CA LEU A 16 29.39 -1.12 1.35
C LEU A 16 30.88 -0.70 1.30
N THR A 17 31.75 -1.32 2.09
CA THR A 17 33.20 -1.04 2.06
C THR A 17 33.95 -1.85 1.01
N VAL A 18 33.30 -2.86 0.42
CA VAL A 18 33.89 -3.73 -0.62
C VAL A 18 33.34 -3.31 -1.98
N ASP A 19 34.23 -3.22 -2.98
CA ASP A 19 33.81 -2.98 -4.37
C ASP A 19 33.15 -4.24 -4.93
N LEU A 20 31.82 -4.30 -4.81
CA LEU A 20 30.99 -5.45 -5.20
C LEU A 20 31.15 -5.83 -6.68
N LYS A 21 31.63 -4.91 -7.55
CA LYS A 21 31.85 -5.18 -8.98
C LYS A 21 33.11 -5.99 -9.27
N ARG A 22 34.01 -6.10 -8.29
CA ARG A 22 35.26 -6.89 -8.41
C ARG A 22 35.14 -8.30 -7.85
N LEU A 23 34.01 -8.61 -7.20
CA LEU A 23 33.74 -9.94 -6.66
C LEU A 23 33.29 -10.88 -7.78
N SER A 24 33.80 -12.12 -7.77
CA SER A 24 33.40 -13.17 -8.69
C SER A 24 32.08 -13.79 -8.26
N LEU A 25 30.99 -13.03 -8.43
CA LEU A 25 29.64 -13.48 -8.12
C LEU A 25 29.03 -14.22 -9.31
N SER A 26 28.38 -15.36 -9.04
CA SER A 26 27.46 -15.97 -10.00
C SER A 26 26.22 -15.10 -10.20
N ALA A 27 25.46 -15.35 -11.28
CA ALA A 27 24.22 -14.63 -11.54
C ALA A 27 23.19 -14.77 -10.39
N GLU A 28 23.14 -15.94 -9.76
CA GLU A 28 22.27 -16.21 -8.60
C GLU A 28 22.72 -15.44 -7.35
N GLU A 29 24.03 -15.42 -7.06
CA GLU A 29 24.59 -14.67 -5.92
C GLU A 29 24.40 -13.16 -6.10
N GLY A 30 24.63 -12.64 -7.30
CA GLY A 30 24.39 -11.23 -7.64
C GLY A 30 22.90 -10.86 -7.54
N PHE A 31 22.00 -11.77 -7.94
CA PHE A 31 20.57 -11.57 -7.79
C PHE A 31 20.15 -11.51 -6.32
N VAL A 32 20.59 -12.46 -5.48
CA VAL A 32 20.31 -12.44 -4.03
C VAL A 32 20.86 -11.17 -3.38
N LEU A 33 22.11 -10.80 -3.69
CA LEU A 33 22.74 -9.59 -3.15
C LEU A 33 21.98 -8.31 -3.54
N SER A 34 21.44 -8.23 -4.77
CA SER A 34 20.64 -7.08 -5.22
C SER A 34 19.33 -6.90 -4.46
N ARG A 35 18.85 -7.95 -3.78
CA ARG A 35 17.62 -7.94 -2.98
C ARG A 35 17.86 -7.68 -1.49
N LEU A 36 19.12 -7.60 -1.06
CA LEU A 36 19.47 -7.28 0.32
C LEU A 36 19.47 -5.77 0.52
N ASP A 37 18.39 -5.26 1.12
CA ASP A 37 18.23 -3.85 1.51
C ASP A 37 18.76 -3.55 2.92
N GLY A 38 19.18 -4.60 3.66
CA GLY A 38 19.64 -4.52 5.04
C GLY A 38 18.52 -4.33 6.08
N GLY A 39 17.26 -4.43 5.66
CA GLY A 39 16.07 -4.41 6.51
C GLY A 39 15.30 -5.73 6.53
N THR A 40 15.60 -6.64 5.61
CA THR A 40 14.91 -7.93 5.47
C THR A 40 15.61 -9.05 6.24
N ALA A 41 14.89 -9.73 7.14
CA ALA A 41 15.38 -10.91 7.85
C ALA A 41 15.62 -12.08 6.88
N ALA A 42 16.63 -12.90 7.15
CA ALA A 42 17.01 -14.04 6.31
C ALA A 42 15.85 -15.05 6.12
N SER A 43 14.96 -15.17 7.11
CA SER A 43 13.75 -15.99 7.07
C SER A 43 12.73 -15.56 6.01
N HIS A 44 12.73 -14.28 5.58
CA HIS A 44 11.78 -13.74 4.60
C HIS A 44 12.34 -13.70 3.17
N LEU A 45 13.63 -13.95 3.00
CA LEU A 45 14.29 -13.94 1.69
C LEU A 45 13.83 -15.05 0.73
N PRO A 46 13.39 -16.25 1.16
CA PRO A 46 12.82 -17.24 0.23
C PRO A 46 11.60 -16.70 -0.53
N ALA A 47 10.74 -15.93 0.14
CA ALA A 47 9.58 -15.30 -0.48
C ALA A 47 9.96 -14.23 -1.51
N LEU A 48 11.06 -13.50 -1.29
CA LEU A 48 11.52 -12.43 -2.20
C LEU A 48 12.34 -12.94 -3.39
N THR A 49 12.98 -14.10 -3.25
CA THR A 49 13.91 -14.65 -4.25
C THR A 49 13.35 -15.83 -5.02
N GLY A 50 12.29 -16.48 -4.50
CA GLY A 50 11.75 -17.73 -5.05
C GLY A 50 12.67 -18.95 -4.86
N LEU A 51 13.77 -18.80 -4.11
CA LEU A 51 14.76 -19.86 -3.89
C LEU A 51 14.40 -20.69 -2.64
N PRO A 52 14.66 -22.01 -2.65
CA PRO A 52 14.46 -22.83 -1.47
C PRO A 52 15.43 -22.41 -0.35
N PRO A 53 15.03 -22.49 0.93
CA PRO A 53 15.77 -21.93 2.07
C PRO A 53 17.18 -22.54 2.21
N GLU A 54 17.35 -23.82 1.88
CA GLU A 54 18.65 -24.50 1.89
C GLU A 54 19.62 -23.92 0.84
N ARG A 55 19.11 -23.62 -0.36
CA ARG A 55 19.90 -23.04 -1.45
C ARG A 55 20.27 -21.59 -1.12
N LEU A 56 19.33 -20.85 -0.55
CA LEU A 56 19.57 -19.48 -0.13
C LEU A 56 20.61 -19.39 0.99
N ARG A 57 20.57 -20.31 1.97
CA ARG A 57 21.59 -20.43 3.02
C ARG A 57 22.98 -20.60 2.41
N ALA A 58 23.13 -21.55 1.49
CA ALA A 58 24.41 -21.80 0.81
C ALA A 58 24.92 -20.62 -0.02
N ILE A 59 24.03 -19.73 -0.49
CA ILE A 59 24.38 -18.49 -1.18
C ILE A 59 24.80 -17.40 -0.18
N LEU A 60 24.07 -17.23 0.92
CA LEU A 60 24.39 -16.26 1.96
C LEU A 60 25.74 -16.58 2.64
N ASP A 61 26.02 -17.85 2.93
CA ASP A 61 27.30 -18.28 3.50
C ASP A 61 28.47 -17.90 2.57
N ARG A 62 28.33 -18.17 1.26
CA ARG A 62 29.32 -17.79 0.25
C ARG A 62 29.49 -16.28 0.11
N LEU A 63 28.41 -15.52 0.17
CA LEU A 63 28.46 -14.05 0.13
C LEU A 63 29.12 -13.45 1.38
N VAL A 64 28.99 -14.09 2.55
CA VAL A 64 29.72 -13.73 3.77
C VAL A 64 31.21 -14.07 3.63
N GLU A 65 31.55 -15.26 3.12
CA GLU A 65 32.95 -15.67 2.86
C GLU A 65 33.65 -14.73 1.88
N GLN A 66 32.94 -14.26 0.85
CA GLN A 66 33.43 -13.30 -0.14
C GLN A 66 33.45 -11.85 0.37
N GLY A 67 32.99 -11.62 1.61
CA GLY A 67 32.95 -10.30 2.25
C GLY A 67 31.88 -9.35 1.68
N ALA A 68 30.97 -9.85 0.84
CA ALA A 68 29.89 -9.08 0.23
C ALA A 68 28.78 -8.73 1.25
N ILE A 69 28.63 -9.52 2.31
CA ILE A 69 27.64 -9.35 3.38
C ILE A 69 28.35 -9.36 4.74
N GLN A 70 27.88 -8.55 5.68
CA GLN A 70 28.38 -8.56 7.06
C GLN A 70 27.97 -9.84 7.79
N PRO A 71 28.89 -10.53 8.51
CA PRO A 71 28.57 -11.76 9.22
C PRO A 71 27.53 -11.53 10.31
N ALA A 72 26.77 -12.58 10.67
CA ALA A 72 25.86 -12.54 11.81
C ALA A 72 26.63 -12.20 13.10
N PRO A 73 26.10 -11.31 13.96
CA PRO A 73 26.75 -11.00 15.23
C PRO A 73 26.80 -12.28 16.06
N VAL A 74 27.99 -12.81 16.29
CA VAL A 74 28.19 -13.88 17.26
C VAL A 74 27.92 -13.30 18.65
N SER A 75 26.90 -13.82 19.33
CA SER A 75 26.59 -13.48 20.72
C SER A 75 27.71 -13.95 21.64
N SER A 76 28.80 -13.20 21.72
CA SER A 76 29.79 -13.33 22.77
C SER A 76 29.42 -12.40 23.91
N GLU A 77 28.55 -12.83 24.81
CA GLU A 77 28.48 -12.31 26.18
C GLU A 77 27.65 -13.24 27.09
N GLN A 78 28.22 -14.42 27.38
CA GLN A 78 28.04 -15.03 28.70
C GLN A 78 28.80 -14.16 29.71
N ARG A 79 28.10 -13.19 30.31
CA ARG A 79 28.49 -12.65 31.62
C ARG A 79 27.63 -13.27 32.70
N THR A 80 28.33 -13.93 33.59
CA THR A 80 27.88 -14.61 34.79
C THR A 80 27.41 -13.64 35.88
N ALA A 81 26.46 -14.15 36.68
CA ALA A 81 26.07 -13.80 38.06
C ALA A 81 24.94 -12.77 38.26
N PRO A 82 24.22 -12.83 39.41
CA PRO A 82 23.62 -14.01 40.06
C PRO A 82 22.11 -13.80 40.35
N ALA A 83 21.45 -14.88 40.78
CA ALA A 83 20.02 -14.98 41.09
C ALA A 83 19.50 -13.92 42.08
N PRO A 84 18.17 -13.64 42.04
CA PRO A 84 17.44 -13.41 43.27
C PRO A 84 16.29 -14.39 43.48
N ALA A 85 16.13 -14.68 44.75
CA ALA A 85 15.13 -15.49 45.41
C ALA A 85 13.67 -15.18 45.03
N SER A 86 12.89 -16.25 45.11
CA SER A 86 11.44 -16.33 45.27
C SER A 86 10.84 -15.16 46.06
N ARG A 87 9.80 -14.54 45.49
CA ARG A 87 8.68 -13.99 46.26
C ARG A 87 7.36 -14.33 45.58
N ASP A 88 6.59 -15.06 46.34
CA ASP A 88 5.15 -15.27 46.30
C ASP A 88 4.41 -13.94 46.15
N SER A 89 3.50 -13.85 45.18
CA SER A 89 2.40 -12.88 45.12
C SER A 89 1.37 -13.35 44.09
N THR A 90 0.23 -13.74 44.64
CA THR A 90 -1.08 -13.90 44.01
C THR A 90 -1.49 -12.66 43.22
N GLU A 91 -1.81 -12.83 41.94
CA GLU A 91 -2.60 -11.86 41.17
C GLU A 91 -3.41 -12.59 40.09
N ASP A 92 -4.71 -12.26 40.04
CA ASP A 92 -5.74 -12.80 39.15
C ASP A 92 -5.37 -12.73 37.65
N PRO A 93 -5.84 -13.67 36.80
CA PRO A 93 -5.62 -13.59 35.37
C PRO A 93 -6.50 -12.49 34.76
N LEU A 94 -5.87 -11.37 34.38
CA LEU A 94 -6.42 -10.40 33.44
C LEU A 94 -6.63 -11.07 32.06
N PRO A 95 -7.75 -10.82 31.35
CA PRO A 95 -7.97 -11.37 30.03
C PRO A 95 -6.97 -10.81 29.02
N GLU A 96 -6.42 -11.71 28.19
CA GLU A 96 -5.51 -11.39 27.10
C GLU A 96 -6.11 -10.32 26.17
N PRO A 97 -5.31 -9.35 25.69
CA PRO A 97 -5.78 -8.42 24.68
C PRO A 97 -6.04 -9.18 23.37
N GLU A 98 -7.30 -9.17 22.94
CA GLU A 98 -7.69 -9.60 21.60
C GLU A 98 -6.77 -8.97 20.54
N PRO A 99 -6.27 -9.75 19.56
CA PRO A 99 -5.44 -9.21 18.50
C PRO A 99 -6.23 -8.14 17.72
N PRO A 100 -5.59 -7.03 17.32
CA PRO A 100 -6.27 -5.98 16.58
C PRO A 100 -6.87 -6.55 15.29
N ALA A 101 -8.13 -6.17 15.08
CA ALA A 101 -8.93 -6.48 13.90
C ALA A 101 -8.08 -6.50 12.62
N THR A 102 -8.09 -7.66 11.98
CA THR A 102 -7.81 -7.94 10.58
C THR A 102 -7.79 -6.67 9.72
N ALA A 103 -6.58 -6.18 9.44
CA ALA A 103 -6.35 -5.42 8.23
C ALA A 103 -6.77 -6.33 7.07
N GLU A 104 -7.75 -5.88 6.29
CA GLU A 104 -8.17 -6.53 5.05
C GLU A 104 -6.93 -6.76 4.18
N ALA A 105 -6.40 -7.98 4.21
CA ALA A 105 -5.38 -8.44 3.28
C ALA A 105 -6.06 -8.49 1.91
N GLU A 106 -5.90 -7.41 1.14
CA GLU A 106 -6.30 -7.41 -0.27
C GLU A 106 -5.48 -8.52 -0.96
N PRO A 107 -6.12 -9.48 -1.67
CA PRO A 107 -5.39 -10.52 -2.37
C PRO A 107 -4.43 -9.88 -3.37
N GLU A 108 -3.13 -10.15 -3.20
CA GLU A 108 -2.14 -9.91 -4.22
C GLU A 108 -2.36 -10.96 -5.31
N ASP A 109 -3.07 -10.58 -6.37
CA ASP A 109 -3.29 -11.44 -7.53
C ASP A 109 -1.97 -11.56 -8.32
N GLU A 110 -1.11 -12.49 -7.93
CA GLU A 110 -0.01 -12.97 -8.76
C GLU A 110 -0.53 -13.95 -9.82
N GLU A 111 -1.17 -13.41 -10.87
CA GLU A 111 -1.13 -14.13 -12.15
C GLU A 111 0.32 -14.05 -12.67
N PRO A 112 0.98 -15.20 -12.94
CA PRO A 112 2.36 -15.18 -13.39
C PRO A 112 2.46 -14.33 -14.67
N PRO A 113 3.38 -13.34 -14.71
CA PRO A 113 3.46 -12.36 -15.81
C PRO A 113 3.60 -13.02 -17.20
N ASP A 114 4.13 -14.25 -17.24
CA ASP A 114 4.34 -15.04 -18.45
C ASP A 114 3.03 -15.50 -19.12
N ALA A 115 1.96 -15.73 -18.34
CA ALA A 115 0.67 -16.17 -18.89
C ALA A 115 0.00 -15.08 -19.74
N GLN A 116 0.14 -13.81 -19.33
CA GLN A 116 -0.44 -12.66 -20.05
C GLN A 116 0.24 -12.43 -21.41
N GLY A 117 1.55 -12.67 -21.50
CA GLY A 117 2.29 -12.63 -22.76
C GLY A 117 1.74 -13.63 -23.78
N ASN A 118 1.44 -14.85 -23.33
CA ASN A 118 0.90 -15.92 -24.17
C ASN A 118 -0.50 -15.60 -24.70
N PHE A 119 -1.39 -15.05 -23.86
CA PHE A 119 -2.76 -14.69 -24.29
C PHE A 119 -2.76 -13.57 -25.32
N ARG A 120 -1.92 -12.55 -25.13
CA ARG A 120 -1.82 -11.44 -26.08
C ARG A 120 -1.28 -11.91 -27.42
N GLN A 121 -0.26 -12.77 -27.43
CA GLN A 121 0.27 -13.34 -28.67
C GLN A 121 -0.79 -14.18 -29.40
N LEU A 122 -1.56 -14.99 -28.67
CA LEU A 122 -2.66 -15.78 -29.23
C LEU A 122 -3.71 -14.87 -29.88
N PHE A 123 -4.09 -13.79 -29.21
CA PHE A 123 -5.03 -12.82 -29.75
C PHE A 123 -4.53 -12.21 -31.07
N GLU A 124 -3.34 -11.62 -31.08
CA GLU A 124 -2.80 -10.90 -32.25
C GLU A 124 -2.61 -11.82 -33.47
N THR A 125 -2.22 -13.08 -33.25
CA THR A 125 -1.90 -14.03 -34.33
C THR A 125 -3.11 -14.78 -34.87
N ARG A 126 -4.08 -15.15 -34.01
CA ARG A 126 -5.18 -16.05 -34.41
C ARG A 126 -6.55 -15.39 -34.40
N LEU A 127 -6.79 -14.48 -33.46
CA LEU A 127 -8.14 -13.94 -33.23
C LEU A 127 -8.31 -12.58 -33.92
N HIS A 128 -7.35 -11.67 -33.76
CA HIS A 128 -7.40 -10.31 -34.32
C HIS A 128 -7.60 -10.25 -35.85
N PRO A 129 -7.02 -11.15 -36.67
CA PRO A 129 -7.24 -11.14 -38.11
C PRO A 129 -8.67 -11.49 -38.56
N LEU A 130 -9.48 -12.08 -37.68
CA LEU A 130 -10.86 -12.47 -37.99
C LEU A 130 -11.76 -11.24 -38.08
N ALA A 131 -12.81 -11.34 -38.92
CA ALA A 131 -13.80 -10.29 -39.04
C ALA A 131 -14.51 -10.02 -37.70
N GLU A 132 -14.95 -8.77 -37.46
CA GLU A 132 -15.57 -8.38 -36.19
C GLU A 132 -16.76 -9.28 -35.79
N ASN A 133 -17.65 -9.57 -36.75
CA ASN A 133 -18.81 -10.44 -36.50
C ASN A 133 -18.40 -11.85 -36.09
N GLU A 134 -17.31 -12.36 -36.66
CA GLU A 134 -16.78 -13.68 -36.33
C GLU A 134 -16.14 -13.68 -34.95
N ARG A 135 -15.31 -12.67 -34.63
CA ARG A 135 -14.75 -12.49 -33.28
C ARG A 135 -15.84 -12.40 -32.22
N LYS A 136 -16.89 -11.63 -32.49
CA LYS A 136 -18.05 -11.48 -31.60
C LYS A 136 -18.75 -12.82 -31.33
N ALA A 137 -19.01 -13.59 -32.38
CA ALA A 137 -19.66 -14.90 -32.25
C ALA A 137 -18.78 -15.90 -31.47
N ARG A 138 -17.47 -15.92 -31.75
CA ARG A 138 -16.51 -16.80 -31.05
C ARG A 138 -16.32 -16.39 -29.59
N ALA A 139 -16.20 -15.10 -29.27
CA ALA A 139 -16.02 -14.61 -27.91
C ALA A 139 -17.13 -15.07 -26.95
N HIS A 140 -18.37 -15.10 -27.42
CA HIS A 140 -19.53 -15.55 -26.64
C HIS A 140 -19.43 -17.03 -26.20
N LEU A 141 -18.73 -17.87 -26.96
CA LEU A 141 -18.62 -19.31 -26.72
C LEU A 141 -17.19 -19.76 -26.37
N ALA A 142 -16.24 -18.82 -26.27
CA ALA A 142 -14.84 -19.11 -26.04
C ALA A 142 -14.60 -19.90 -24.75
N GLU A 143 -13.56 -20.73 -24.78
CA GLU A 143 -12.98 -21.41 -23.62
C GLU A 143 -11.52 -21.02 -23.49
N GLU A 144 -10.84 -21.41 -22.40
CA GLU A 144 -9.41 -21.18 -22.28
C GLU A 144 -8.62 -21.95 -23.34
N PRO A 145 -7.53 -21.38 -23.89
CA PRO A 145 -6.94 -20.07 -23.57
C PRO A 145 -7.53 -18.90 -24.39
N GLU A 146 -8.46 -19.16 -25.31
CA GLU A 146 -9.03 -18.12 -26.19
C GLU A 146 -9.86 -17.10 -25.42
N LEU A 147 -10.54 -17.52 -24.36
CA LEU A 147 -11.34 -16.66 -23.48
C LEU A 147 -10.49 -15.54 -22.88
N SER A 148 -9.33 -15.88 -22.31
CA SER A 148 -8.35 -14.91 -21.82
C SER A 148 -7.76 -14.06 -22.94
N ALA A 149 -7.53 -14.61 -24.13
CA ALA A 149 -7.02 -13.86 -25.28
C ALA A 149 -8.03 -12.83 -25.82
N PHE A 150 -9.32 -13.14 -25.86
CA PHE A 150 -10.36 -12.19 -26.26
C PHE A 150 -10.47 -10.98 -25.32
N CYS A 151 -9.91 -11.02 -24.11
CA CYS A 151 -9.86 -9.85 -23.21
C CYS A 151 -9.01 -8.69 -23.78
N PHE A 152 -8.15 -8.95 -24.77
CA PHE A 152 -7.34 -7.95 -25.46
C PHE A 152 -8.04 -7.31 -26.67
N ASP A 153 -9.27 -7.73 -26.98
CA ASP A 153 -10.01 -7.22 -28.11
C ASP A 153 -10.32 -5.71 -27.97
N PRO A 154 -9.96 -4.86 -28.96
CA PRO A 154 -10.19 -3.42 -28.84
C PRO A 154 -11.65 -3.03 -29.13
N VAL A 155 -12.47 -3.92 -29.70
CA VAL A 155 -13.81 -3.60 -30.18
C VAL A 155 -14.85 -3.80 -29.07
N PRO A 156 -15.57 -2.74 -28.64
CA PRO A 156 -16.55 -2.85 -27.55
C PRO A 156 -17.68 -3.84 -27.81
N ALA A 157 -18.08 -4.06 -29.07
CA ALA A 157 -19.11 -5.02 -29.43
C ALA A 157 -18.68 -6.47 -29.20
N VAL A 158 -17.41 -6.80 -29.48
CA VAL A 158 -16.82 -8.11 -29.20
C VAL A 158 -16.68 -8.30 -27.69
N LEU A 159 -16.20 -7.28 -26.98
CA LEU A 159 -16.10 -7.33 -25.52
C LEU A 159 -17.45 -7.57 -24.86
N LYS A 160 -18.52 -6.92 -25.31
CA LYS A 160 -19.86 -7.16 -24.75
C LYS A 160 -20.28 -8.62 -24.92
N ALA A 161 -20.06 -9.20 -26.10
CA ALA A 161 -20.32 -10.62 -26.34
C ALA A 161 -19.41 -11.54 -25.50
N LEU A 162 -18.15 -11.17 -25.29
CA LEU A 162 -17.25 -11.86 -24.37
C LEU A 162 -17.82 -11.84 -22.96
N LEU A 163 -18.23 -10.67 -22.46
CA LEU A 163 -18.79 -10.54 -21.13
C LEU A 163 -20.01 -11.47 -20.99
N ASP A 164 -20.92 -11.51 -21.97
CA ASP A 164 -22.10 -12.40 -21.97
C ASP A 164 -21.78 -13.90 -21.87
N ASN A 165 -20.53 -14.32 -22.12
CA ASN A 165 -20.09 -15.69 -21.89
C ASN A 165 -20.11 -16.04 -20.38
N PRO A 166 -20.80 -17.12 -19.98
CA PRO A 166 -20.97 -17.49 -18.57
C PRO A 166 -19.67 -17.88 -17.86
N ARG A 167 -18.59 -18.15 -18.61
CA ARG A 167 -17.28 -18.50 -18.06
C ARG A 167 -16.44 -17.29 -17.66
N VAL A 168 -16.88 -16.08 -18.03
CA VAL A 168 -16.16 -14.86 -17.68
C VAL A 168 -16.26 -14.58 -16.17
N GLY A 169 -15.17 -14.87 -15.47
CA GLY A 169 -14.94 -14.50 -14.07
C GLY A 169 -14.13 -13.21 -13.86
N LEU A 170 -13.69 -13.01 -12.61
CA LEU A 170 -12.95 -11.82 -12.16
C LEU A 170 -11.58 -11.65 -12.83
N ALA A 171 -10.85 -12.74 -13.09
CA ALA A 171 -9.55 -12.71 -13.79
C ALA A 171 -9.66 -11.97 -15.13
N HIS A 172 -10.63 -12.35 -15.96
CA HIS A 172 -10.95 -11.69 -17.22
C HIS A 172 -11.32 -10.23 -17.03
N ALA A 173 -12.18 -9.91 -16.05
CA ALA A 173 -12.58 -8.53 -15.78
C ALA A 173 -11.37 -7.64 -15.43
N ARG A 174 -10.39 -8.18 -14.70
CA ARG A 174 -9.13 -7.50 -14.36
C ARG A 174 -8.24 -7.31 -15.58
N LEU A 175 -8.10 -8.32 -16.45
CA LEU A 175 -7.39 -8.20 -17.74
C LEU A 175 -8.01 -7.10 -18.61
N ILE A 176 -9.33 -7.11 -18.76
CA ILE A 176 -10.05 -6.11 -19.55
C ILE A 176 -9.87 -4.71 -18.94
N ALA A 177 -10.05 -4.57 -17.62
CA ALA A 177 -9.86 -3.30 -16.91
C ALA A 177 -8.47 -2.71 -17.12
N ARG A 178 -7.44 -3.56 -17.16
CA ARG A 178 -6.04 -3.16 -17.34
C ARG A 178 -5.72 -2.76 -18.78
N HIS A 179 -6.28 -3.46 -19.78
CA HIS A 179 -5.78 -3.37 -21.16
C HIS A 179 -6.74 -2.73 -22.15
N HIS A 180 -8.04 -2.67 -21.85
CA HIS A 180 -9.01 -2.18 -22.83
C HIS A 180 -8.86 -0.68 -23.06
N ARG A 181 -8.75 -0.32 -24.33
CA ARG A 181 -8.47 1.05 -24.80
C ARG A 181 -9.69 1.89 -25.13
N HIS A 182 -10.90 1.44 -24.82
CA HIS A 182 -12.12 2.15 -25.20
C HIS A 182 -13.05 2.36 -23.99
N PRO A 183 -13.47 3.61 -23.70
CA PRO A 183 -14.41 3.97 -22.63
C PRO A 183 -15.64 3.06 -22.51
N ALA A 184 -16.35 2.84 -23.63
CA ALA A 184 -17.55 2.01 -23.67
C ALA A 184 -17.31 0.54 -23.26
N GLY A 185 -16.09 0.03 -23.46
CA GLY A 185 -15.72 -1.31 -23.01
C GLY A 185 -15.52 -1.38 -21.50
N LEU A 186 -14.82 -0.38 -20.93
CA LEU A 186 -14.65 -0.26 -19.48
C LEU A 186 -15.99 -0.08 -18.75
N GLU A 187 -16.91 0.67 -19.36
CA GLU A 187 -18.27 0.80 -18.85
C GLU A 187 -19.03 -0.54 -18.87
N ALA A 188 -18.87 -1.34 -19.93
CA ALA A 188 -19.51 -2.64 -20.04
C ALA A 188 -19.04 -3.62 -18.93
N VAL A 189 -17.74 -3.62 -18.61
CA VAL A 189 -17.21 -4.40 -17.47
C VAL A 189 -17.92 -4.01 -16.17
N CYS A 190 -18.06 -2.71 -15.95
CA CYS A 190 -18.65 -2.16 -14.72
C CYS A 190 -20.18 -2.23 -14.68
N ALA A 191 -20.84 -2.67 -15.77
CA ALA A 191 -22.29 -2.92 -15.77
C ALA A 191 -22.66 -4.11 -14.88
N ARG A 192 -21.71 -5.03 -14.64
CA ARG A 192 -21.88 -6.15 -13.71
C ARG A 192 -21.47 -5.73 -12.30
N ALA A 193 -22.43 -5.78 -11.37
CA ALA A 193 -22.21 -5.36 -9.99
C ALA A 193 -21.05 -6.11 -9.31
N ALA A 194 -20.92 -7.42 -9.58
CA ALA A 194 -19.83 -8.24 -9.04
C ALA A 194 -18.44 -7.71 -9.45
N PHE A 195 -18.29 -7.28 -10.72
CA PHE A 195 -17.01 -6.76 -11.23
C PHE A 195 -16.73 -5.34 -10.71
N ALA A 196 -17.75 -4.49 -10.62
CA ALA A 196 -17.62 -3.15 -10.03
C ALA A 196 -17.27 -3.20 -8.52
N ALA A 197 -17.73 -4.23 -7.82
CA ALA A 197 -17.46 -4.47 -6.41
C ALA A 197 -16.07 -5.06 -6.13
N ASP A 198 -15.39 -5.64 -7.14
CA ASP A 198 -14.05 -6.21 -6.99
C ASP A 198 -12.96 -5.13 -6.84
N GLY A 199 -12.07 -5.32 -5.86
CA GLY A 199 -10.96 -4.41 -5.57
C GLY A 199 -9.90 -4.40 -6.68
N GLY A 200 -9.57 -5.58 -7.23
CA GLY A 200 -8.60 -5.73 -8.31
C GLY A 200 -9.04 -5.04 -9.60
N VAL A 201 -10.31 -5.20 -10.00
CA VAL A 201 -10.91 -4.50 -11.14
C VAL A 201 -10.82 -2.99 -10.96
N ARG A 202 -11.21 -2.46 -9.80
CA ARG A 202 -11.08 -1.01 -9.52
C ARG A 202 -9.62 -0.56 -9.57
N ARG A 203 -8.70 -1.30 -8.97
CA ARG A 203 -7.27 -0.99 -8.96
C ARG A 203 -6.71 -0.85 -10.38
N TRP A 204 -7.10 -1.75 -11.28
CA TRP A 204 -6.69 -1.70 -12.69
C TRP A 204 -7.41 -0.62 -13.49
N LEU A 205 -8.72 -0.42 -13.26
CA LEU A 205 -9.48 0.67 -13.88
C LEU A 205 -8.85 2.02 -13.55
N ALA A 206 -8.52 2.28 -12.28
CA ALA A 206 -7.94 3.56 -11.86
C ALA A 206 -6.61 3.86 -12.60
N ARG A 207 -5.82 2.83 -12.92
CA ARG A 207 -4.58 2.93 -13.69
C ARG A 207 -4.80 3.05 -15.20
N ASN A 208 -6.01 2.76 -15.69
CA ASN A 208 -6.30 2.80 -17.12
C ASN A 208 -6.47 4.25 -17.62
N PRO A 209 -5.65 4.73 -18.58
CA PRO A 209 -5.75 6.10 -19.12
C PRO A 209 -7.09 6.40 -19.83
N GLN A 210 -7.82 5.36 -20.24
CA GLN A 210 -9.11 5.49 -20.93
C GLN A 210 -10.30 5.45 -19.98
N LEU A 211 -10.06 5.43 -18.65
CA LEU A 211 -11.13 5.45 -17.65
C LEU A 211 -11.93 6.77 -17.75
N PRO A 212 -13.25 6.70 -18.03
CA PRO A 212 -14.07 7.91 -18.04
C PRO A 212 -14.21 8.49 -16.64
N GLY A 213 -14.08 9.82 -16.50
CA GLY A 213 -14.23 10.49 -15.21
C GLY A 213 -15.60 10.28 -14.56
N GLY A 214 -16.68 10.16 -15.35
CA GLY A 214 -18.01 9.81 -14.84
C GLY A 214 -18.07 8.39 -14.24
N LEU A 215 -17.41 7.42 -14.88
CA LEU A 215 -17.30 6.06 -14.37
C LEU A 215 -16.47 6.02 -13.08
N PHE A 216 -15.33 6.72 -13.04
CA PHE A 216 -14.51 6.84 -11.82
C PHE A 216 -15.34 7.41 -10.66
N ARG A 217 -16.05 8.53 -10.87
CA ARG A 217 -16.90 9.12 -9.83
C ARG A 217 -17.94 8.13 -9.30
N ARG A 218 -18.63 7.41 -10.19
CA ARG A 218 -19.62 6.40 -9.80
C ARG A 218 -19.02 5.29 -8.94
N LEU A 219 -17.85 4.76 -9.31
CA LEU A 219 -17.19 3.65 -8.62
C LEU A 219 -16.60 4.04 -7.26
N TRP A 220 -16.14 5.30 -7.11
CA TRP A 220 -15.51 5.80 -5.86
C TRP A 220 -16.44 6.62 -4.96
N ASN A 221 -17.67 6.93 -5.39
CA ASN A 221 -18.57 7.80 -4.63
C ASN A 221 -18.90 7.26 -3.24
N SER A 222 -19.06 5.94 -3.10
CA SER A 222 -19.43 5.27 -1.85
C SER A 222 -18.25 4.67 -1.08
N ARG A 223 -17.02 4.83 -1.57
CA ARG A 223 -15.80 4.21 -0.99
C ARG A 223 -15.27 4.96 0.22
N ARG A 224 -14.33 4.41 0.97
CA ARG A 224 -13.78 5.19 2.09
C ARG A 224 -12.88 6.34 1.62
N LEU A 225 -12.79 7.42 2.39
CA LEU A 225 -11.85 8.53 2.14
C LEU A 225 -10.41 8.03 2.04
N MET A 226 -10.07 6.98 2.81
CA MET A 226 -8.78 6.32 2.75
C MET A 226 -8.48 5.73 1.37
N GLU A 227 -9.43 4.98 0.78
CA GLU A 227 -9.27 4.41 -0.55
C GLU A 227 -9.08 5.49 -1.61
N LEU A 228 -9.82 6.60 -1.48
CA LEU A 228 -9.69 7.73 -2.38
C LEU A 228 -8.34 8.43 -2.23
N HIS A 229 -7.84 8.57 -0.99
CA HIS A 229 -6.52 9.11 -0.73
C HIS A 229 -5.41 8.25 -1.35
N LYS A 230 -5.49 6.92 -1.25
CA LYS A 230 -4.55 6.00 -1.93
C LYS A 230 -4.45 6.31 -3.42
N VAL A 231 -5.58 6.57 -4.09
CA VAL A 231 -5.62 6.96 -5.50
C VAL A 231 -4.91 8.31 -5.75
N THR A 232 -5.05 9.27 -4.83
CA THR A 232 -4.42 10.60 -5.02
C THR A 232 -2.90 10.59 -4.95
N VAL A 233 -2.30 9.63 -4.23
CA VAL A 233 -0.86 9.57 -4.00
C VAL A 233 -0.14 8.57 -4.89
N ASP A 234 -0.89 7.70 -5.56
CA ASP A 234 -0.35 6.65 -6.44
C ASP A 234 0.18 7.24 -7.76
N ARG A 235 1.47 7.04 -8.00
CA ARG A 235 2.17 7.59 -9.17
C ARG A 235 1.81 6.88 -10.48
N ASP A 236 1.37 5.63 -10.41
CA ASP A 236 1.01 4.82 -11.58
C ASP A 236 -0.36 5.20 -12.15
N ILE A 237 -1.16 5.92 -11.37
CA ILE A 237 -2.49 6.37 -11.78
C ILE A 237 -2.35 7.60 -12.70
N PRO A 238 -3.02 7.63 -13.87
CA PRO A 238 -3.00 8.78 -14.77
C PRO A 238 -3.37 10.10 -14.08
N GLU A 239 -2.71 11.20 -14.44
CA GLU A 239 -2.89 12.51 -13.79
C GLU A 239 -4.34 13.02 -13.89
N GLY A 240 -5.06 12.73 -14.97
CA GLY A 240 -6.49 13.07 -15.10
C GLY A 240 -7.36 12.37 -14.04
N THR A 241 -7.09 11.09 -13.79
CA THR A 241 -7.76 10.30 -12.73
C THR A 241 -7.38 10.83 -11.35
N ARG A 242 -6.09 11.09 -11.10
CA ARG A 242 -5.63 11.68 -9.83
C ARG A 242 -6.26 13.05 -9.54
N ARG A 243 -6.39 13.91 -10.57
CA ARG A 243 -7.05 15.21 -10.43
C ARG A 243 -8.51 15.04 -10.00
N THR A 244 -9.24 14.16 -10.68
CA THR A 244 -10.64 13.84 -10.33
C THR A 244 -10.74 13.26 -8.91
N ALA A 245 -9.81 12.38 -8.52
CA ALA A 245 -9.75 11.82 -7.18
C ALA A 245 -9.49 12.89 -6.10
N ARG A 246 -8.60 13.86 -6.37
CA ARG A 246 -8.34 14.98 -5.45
C ARG A 246 -9.56 15.87 -5.27
N GLU A 247 -10.26 16.19 -6.35
CA GLU A 247 -11.52 16.95 -6.31
C GLU A 247 -12.57 16.24 -5.46
N MET A 248 -12.78 14.94 -5.72
CA MET A 248 -13.69 14.11 -4.92
C MET A 248 -13.26 14.02 -3.46
N LEU A 249 -11.97 13.88 -3.18
CA LEU A 249 -11.45 13.76 -1.81
C LEU A 249 -11.75 15.03 -1.02
N ARG A 250 -11.55 16.20 -1.63
CA ARG A 250 -11.88 17.49 -1.00
C ARG A 250 -13.39 17.62 -0.75
N GLN A 251 -14.22 17.30 -1.76
CA GLN A 251 -15.68 17.37 -1.64
C GLN A 251 -16.19 16.44 -0.53
N ARG A 252 -15.71 15.19 -0.51
CA ARG A 252 -16.15 14.19 0.47
C ARG A 252 -15.55 14.42 1.85
N PHE A 253 -14.35 14.97 1.97
CA PHE A 253 -13.80 15.38 3.26
C PHE A 253 -14.63 16.52 3.88
N SER A 254 -15.10 17.48 3.06
CA SER A 254 -15.95 18.57 3.56
C SER A 254 -17.29 18.05 4.09
N ASN A 255 -17.95 17.16 3.33
CA ASN A 255 -19.35 16.75 3.60
C ASN A 255 -19.47 15.39 4.31
N GLY A 256 -18.36 14.67 4.49
CA GLY A 256 -18.35 13.32 5.01
C GLY A 256 -18.51 13.24 6.53
N PRO A 257 -18.68 12.02 7.07
CA PRO A 257 -18.80 11.78 8.50
C PRO A 257 -17.51 12.12 9.24
N SER A 258 -17.65 12.65 10.46
CA SER A 258 -16.53 13.15 11.27
C SER A 258 -15.52 12.05 11.60
N GLU A 259 -15.98 10.83 11.84
CA GLU A 259 -15.17 9.64 12.18
C GLU A 259 -14.21 9.30 11.04
N GLU A 260 -14.70 9.28 9.80
CA GLU A 260 -13.91 8.94 8.62
C GLU A 260 -12.84 10.01 8.32
N LYS A 261 -13.14 11.29 8.59
CA LYS A 261 -12.15 12.38 8.52
C LYS A 261 -11.02 12.15 9.52
N VAL A 262 -11.36 11.76 10.75
CA VAL A 262 -10.37 11.47 11.81
C VAL A 262 -9.53 10.26 11.43
N GLU A 263 -10.15 9.17 11.00
CA GLU A 263 -9.44 7.97 10.52
C GLU A 263 -8.46 8.32 9.41
N LEU A 264 -8.89 9.09 8.40
CA LEU A 264 -8.02 9.55 7.31
C LEU A 264 -6.80 10.31 7.85
N ILE A 265 -7.01 11.30 8.72
CA ILE A 265 -5.92 12.12 9.27
C ILE A 265 -4.94 11.25 10.04
N LEU A 266 -5.43 10.36 10.91
CA LEU A 266 -4.57 9.55 11.78
C LEU A 266 -3.79 8.49 10.99
N HIS A 267 -4.47 7.73 10.12
CA HIS A 267 -3.83 6.68 9.34
C HIS A 267 -2.84 7.20 8.31
N THR A 268 -3.01 8.43 7.84
CA THR A 268 -2.04 9.08 6.93
C THR A 268 -0.98 9.89 7.66
N GLU A 269 -0.99 9.88 9.01
CA GLU A 269 -0.19 10.78 9.84
C GLU A 269 -0.27 12.25 9.41
N GLY A 270 -1.45 12.67 8.96
CA GLY A 270 -1.71 14.03 8.47
C GLY A 270 -1.18 14.33 7.08
N ARG A 271 -0.58 13.38 6.35
CA ARG A 271 -0.11 13.61 4.97
C ARG A 271 -1.23 14.00 4.01
N CYS A 272 -2.46 13.53 4.26
CA CYS A 272 -3.63 13.95 3.51
C CYS A 272 -3.91 15.46 3.58
N LEU A 273 -3.50 16.13 4.68
CA LEU A 273 -3.80 17.53 4.94
C LEU A 273 -3.21 18.48 3.89
N LEU A 274 -2.12 18.08 3.22
CA LEU A 274 -1.54 18.87 2.13
C LEU A 274 -2.52 19.02 0.96
N SER A 275 -3.25 17.95 0.63
CA SER A 275 -4.30 17.97 -0.41
C SER A 275 -5.60 18.64 0.06
N LEU A 276 -5.76 18.78 1.38
CA LEU A 276 -6.93 19.35 2.05
C LEU A 276 -6.66 20.78 2.57
N SER A 277 -5.60 21.42 2.07
CA SER A 277 -5.28 22.80 2.45
C SER A 277 -6.49 23.73 2.29
N GLY A 278 -6.69 24.58 3.29
CA GLY A 278 -7.80 25.52 3.40
C GLY A 278 -9.16 24.93 3.78
N LEU A 279 -9.31 23.60 3.93
CA LEU A 279 -10.56 23.00 4.36
C LEU A 279 -10.62 22.91 5.89
N PRO A 280 -11.62 23.52 6.55
CA PRO A 280 -11.83 23.36 7.98
C PRO A 280 -12.45 22.00 8.29
N VAL A 281 -12.49 21.66 9.58
CA VAL A 281 -13.27 20.52 10.10
C VAL A 281 -14.32 21.01 11.09
N ASP A 282 -15.39 20.23 11.22
CA ASP A 282 -16.48 20.49 12.14
C ASP A 282 -16.09 20.26 13.61
N GLY A 283 -16.94 20.75 14.52
CA GLY A 283 -16.73 20.64 15.97
C GLY A 283 -16.61 19.19 16.45
N LYS A 284 -17.37 18.25 15.85
CA LYS A 284 -17.31 16.83 16.21
C LYS A 284 -15.97 16.21 15.80
N THR A 285 -15.50 16.44 14.57
CA THR A 285 -14.14 16.02 14.16
C THR A 285 -13.07 16.62 15.07
N THR A 286 -13.19 17.90 15.43
CA THR A 286 -12.25 18.56 16.35
C THR A 286 -12.23 17.88 17.72
N ALA A 287 -13.40 17.62 18.31
CA ALA A 287 -13.52 16.94 19.60
C ALA A 287 -12.92 15.53 19.57
N LEU A 288 -13.18 14.76 18.51
CA LEU A 288 -12.61 13.42 18.32
C LEU A 288 -11.09 13.45 18.17
N LEU A 289 -10.53 14.47 17.51
CA LEU A 289 -9.07 14.66 17.43
C LEU A 289 -8.46 15.06 18.77
N CYS A 290 -9.14 15.91 19.55
CA CYS A 290 -8.71 16.30 20.91
C CYS A 290 -8.86 15.16 21.93
N GLY A 291 -9.75 14.21 21.70
CA GLY A 291 -9.93 13.04 22.57
C GLY A 291 -8.78 12.02 22.53
N ARG A 292 -7.74 12.26 21.72
CA ARG A 292 -6.66 11.30 21.48
C ARG A 292 -5.29 11.77 22.00
N PRO A 293 -4.45 10.83 22.47
CA PRO A 293 -3.05 11.11 22.75
C PRO A 293 -2.22 11.13 21.45
N TYR A 294 -1.32 12.11 21.33
CA TYR A 294 -0.43 12.23 20.16
C TYR A 294 0.99 11.81 20.51
N ARG A 295 1.46 10.74 19.86
CA ARG A 295 2.82 10.22 20.01
C ARG A 295 3.69 10.43 18.77
N SER A 296 3.10 10.48 17.57
CA SER A 296 3.82 10.66 16.30
C SER A 296 4.24 12.12 16.11
N PRO A 297 5.56 12.43 16.09
CA PRO A 297 6.03 13.78 15.78
C PRO A 297 5.62 14.22 14.37
N LEU A 298 5.60 13.28 13.41
CA LEU A 298 5.23 13.56 12.03
C LEU A 298 3.77 14.02 11.91
N LEU A 299 2.85 13.35 12.60
CA LEU A 299 1.45 13.77 12.65
C LEU A 299 1.30 15.18 13.24
N ILE A 300 2.00 15.47 14.35
CA ILE A 300 1.97 16.80 14.98
C ILE A 300 2.50 17.86 14.02
N GLN A 301 3.62 17.61 13.35
CA GLN A 301 4.19 18.53 12.35
C GLN A 301 3.22 18.79 11.20
N ASN A 302 2.56 17.75 10.68
CA ASN A 302 1.61 17.89 9.59
C ASN A 302 0.35 18.67 10.00
N ILE A 303 -0.20 18.42 11.20
CA ILE A 303 -1.33 19.21 11.73
C ILE A 303 -0.92 20.67 11.93
N ALA A 304 0.27 20.91 12.44
CA ALA A 304 0.74 22.26 12.71
C ALA A 304 1.13 23.04 11.44
N ARG A 305 1.24 22.38 10.27
CA ARG A 305 1.34 23.03 8.95
C ARG A 305 -0.01 23.22 8.27
N TRP A 306 -1.07 22.59 8.78
CA TRP A 306 -2.41 22.70 8.23
C TRP A 306 -3.05 23.99 8.70
N SER A 307 -3.08 25.01 7.83
CA SER A 307 -3.55 26.35 8.17
C SER A 307 -4.99 26.42 8.67
N ALA A 308 -5.83 25.45 8.31
CA ALA A 308 -7.22 25.35 8.76
C ALA A 308 -7.39 24.48 10.02
N ALA A 309 -6.29 24.08 10.68
CA ALA A 309 -6.33 23.32 11.92
C ALA A 309 -7.11 24.10 13.01
N PRO A 310 -8.13 23.50 13.63
CA PRO A 310 -8.96 24.19 14.62
C PRO A 310 -8.14 24.73 15.80
N PRO A 311 -8.46 25.93 16.34
CA PRO A 311 -7.74 26.48 17.50
C PRO A 311 -7.73 25.55 18.72
N ALA A 312 -8.84 24.86 18.98
CA ALA A 312 -8.95 23.89 20.07
C ALA A 312 -7.96 22.72 19.90
N LEU A 313 -7.74 22.26 18.67
CA LEU A 313 -6.78 21.19 18.38
C LEU A 313 -5.35 21.67 18.59
N ILE A 314 -5.01 22.88 18.14
CA ILE A 314 -3.67 23.46 18.35
C ILE A 314 -3.38 23.63 19.85
N ALA A 315 -4.33 24.15 20.61
CA ALA A 315 -4.21 24.28 22.06
C ALA A 315 -4.09 22.92 22.77
N HIS A 316 -4.78 21.89 22.28
CA HIS A 316 -4.64 20.51 22.78
C HIS A 316 -3.26 19.92 22.50
N LEU A 317 -2.74 20.09 21.28
CA LEU A 317 -1.42 19.59 20.88
C LEU A 317 -0.29 20.19 21.72
N LEU A 318 -0.36 21.48 22.06
CA LEU A 318 0.61 22.14 22.94
C LEU A 318 0.69 21.52 24.35
N LYS A 319 -0.36 20.84 24.80
CA LYS A 319 -0.41 20.15 26.11
C LYS A 319 0.13 18.73 26.05
N GLN A 320 0.34 18.16 24.86
CA GLN A 320 0.79 16.78 24.68
C GLN A 320 2.22 16.58 25.14
N ASP A 321 2.50 15.43 25.75
CA ASP A 321 3.84 15.12 26.28
C ASP A 321 4.91 15.06 25.20
N ALA A 322 4.55 14.59 23.99
CA ALA A 322 5.45 14.60 22.83
C ALA A 322 5.93 16.02 22.47
N VAL A 323 5.05 17.02 22.58
CA VAL A 323 5.38 18.43 22.29
C VAL A 323 6.19 19.04 23.42
N LYS A 324 5.86 18.76 24.68
CA LYS A 324 6.63 19.24 25.83
C LYS A 324 8.08 18.75 25.81
N ARG A 325 8.31 17.51 25.36
CA ARG A 325 9.64 16.90 25.27
C ARG A 325 10.45 17.37 24.06
N GLN A 326 9.80 17.92 23.03
CA GLN A 326 10.44 18.30 21.77
C GLN A 326 10.29 19.81 21.48
N PRO A 327 11.32 20.63 21.75
CA PRO A 327 11.22 22.08 21.62
C PRO A 327 10.89 22.53 20.18
N GLN A 328 11.35 21.78 19.17
CA GLN A 328 11.05 22.05 17.76
C GLN A 328 9.54 21.99 17.46
N LEU A 329 8.83 21.02 18.03
CA LEU A 329 7.37 20.91 17.85
C LEU A 329 6.64 22.05 18.56
N ARG A 330 7.11 22.43 19.76
CA ARG A 330 6.54 23.55 20.52
C ARG A 330 6.69 24.87 19.75
N MET A 331 7.88 25.14 19.20
CA MET A 331 8.15 26.33 18.38
C MET A 331 7.25 26.35 17.13
N LEU A 332 7.13 25.21 16.44
CA LEU A 332 6.31 25.12 15.23
C LEU A 332 4.82 25.35 15.52
N LEU A 333 4.29 24.77 16.61
CA LEU A 333 2.91 25.01 17.06
C LEU A 333 2.71 26.43 17.58
N GLY A 334 3.68 27.02 18.27
CA GLY A 334 3.60 28.41 18.76
C GLY A 334 3.48 29.44 17.64
N ARG A 335 4.10 29.18 16.49
CA ARG A 335 4.02 30.02 15.28
C ARG A 335 2.72 29.82 14.48
N HIS A 336 1.87 28.86 14.85
CA HIS A 336 0.64 28.61 14.14
C HIS A 336 -0.35 29.79 14.29
N PRO A 337 -1.09 30.20 13.24
CA PRO A 337 -2.05 31.32 13.30
C PRO A 337 -3.11 31.17 14.40
N HIS A 338 -3.46 29.94 14.75
CA HIS A 338 -4.44 29.61 15.78
C HIS A 338 -3.83 29.23 17.15
N ALA A 339 -2.53 29.45 17.34
CA ALA A 339 -1.89 29.23 18.64
C ALA A 339 -2.41 30.24 19.69
N PRO A 340 -2.68 29.80 20.94
CA PRO A 340 -3.08 30.69 22.03
C PRO A 340 -1.97 31.71 22.34
N SER A 341 -2.36 32.89 22.81
CA SER A 341 -1.46 34.02 23.08
C SER A 341 -0.29 33.68 24.00
N ASP A 342 -0.53 32.83 25.01
CA ASP A 342 0.48 32.50 26.01
C ASP A 342 1.57 31.56 25.47
N ALA A 343 1.26 30.78 24.42
CA ALA A 343 2.25 29.92 23.76
C ALA A 343 3.21 30.72 22.87
N ARG A 344 2.77 31.88 22.35
CA ARG A 344 3.58 32.78 21.49
C ARG A 344 4.67 33.51 22.28
N LYS A 345 4.45 33.72 23.58
CA LYS A 345 5.36 34.48 24.47
C LYS A 345 6.61 33.73 24.92
N THR A 346 6.78 32.46 24.51
CA THR A 346 7.97 31.67 24.92
C THR A 346 9.23 31.97 24.09
N GLU A 347 9.23 33.02 23.25
CA GLU A 347 10.35 33.40 22.37
C GLU A 347 11.11 34.67 22.82
N ASP A 348 10.77 35.28 23.97
CA ASP A 348 11.53 36.42 24.54
C ASP A 348 12.50 36.01 25.66
#